data_AF-A0A7X8HBE1-F1
#
_entry.id   AF-A0A7X8HBE1-F1
#
_cell.length_a   1.000
_cell.length_b   1.000
_cell.length_c   1.000
_cell.angle_alpha   90.00
_cell.angle_beta   90.00
_cell.angle_gamma   90.00
#
_symmetry.space_group_name_H-M   'P 1'
#
loop_
_entity.id
_entity.type
_entity.pdbx_description
1 polymer ?
#
loop_
_entity_poly.entity_id
_entity_poly.type
_entity_poly.pdbx_seq_one_letter_code
_entity_poly.pdbx_strand_id
1 'polypeptide(L)'
;MRFRVELIKTVVLISVLTASCRRGDDKSATDTLFTLLSPDNTNISFLNKIDYTEEFNTYTYRNFYNGAGVGIGDLNNDGLADIYFCSNQAGNKLYLNRGGFKFEDITEKAGVGCHGSWSTGVAIADIDGDGWNDIYVCKSGKPGGQGRSNELFINNGNLTFTEKAKDLGLENLGLSNHASFFDYDRDGDLDCYLLNNSFRSVTGFDMNPRQREIPDTLGGNKLFRNDNGHFVDVTTESGIYSSKIGFGLGVNVADVNRDGWPDIYVSNDFFERDYLYINDRDGTFTESLEDYMTEISQGAMGADIADLNNDVWPEIYATEMTAEDNARQKTKVLFDTWETYRKKETSGYFHQFTRNVLQLNNRNGSFSEI
;
A
#
# COMPACT_ATOMS: atom_id res chain seq x y z
N MET A 1 2.37 62.64 51.29
CA MET A 1 1.96 61.25 51.54
C MET A 1 1.21 60.59 50.36
N ARG A 2 0.48 61.34 49.52
CA ARG A 2 -0.23 60.79 48.34
C ARG A 2 0.66 60.31 47.17
N PHE A 3 1.81 60.94 46.91
CA PHE A 3 2.71 60.56 45.80
C PHE A 3 3.42 59.20 45.98
N ARG A 4 3.68 58.78 47.22
CA ARG A 4 4.31 57.46 47.49
C ARG A 4 3.36 56.29 47.24
N VAL A 5 2.05 56.48 47.34
CA VAL A 5 1.06 55.40 47.18
C VAL A 5 0.79 55.12 45.70
N GLU A 6 0.81 56.14 44.85
CA GLU A 6 0.68 55.96 43.39
C GLU A 6 1.91 55.27 42.79
N LEU A 7 3.12 55.65 43.20
CA LEU A 7 4.35 55.02 42.70
C LEU A 7 4.42 53.54 43.08
N ILE A 8 3.96 53.17 44.28
CA ILE A 8 3.90 51.77 44.71
C ILE A 8 2.84 50.99 43.93
N LYS A 9 1.68 51.59 43.63
CA LYS A 9 0.65 50.94 42.78
C LYS A 9 1.14 50.72 41.34
N THR A 10 1.85 51.68 40.76
CA THR A 10 2.40 51.54 39.40
C THR A 10 3.54 50.52 39.35
N VAL A 11 4.41 50.47 40.37
CA VAL A 11 5.49 49.47 40.45
C VAL A 11 4.94 48.05 40.68
N VAL A 12 3.89 47.88 41.49
CA VAL A 12 3.22 46.58 41.69
C VAL A 12 2.48 46.13 40.43
N LEU A 13 1.85 47.05 39.68
CA LEU A 13 1.18 46.71 38.42
C LEU A 13 2.17 46.29 37.32
N ILE A 14 3.35 46.94 37.27
CA ILE A 14 4.42 46.59 36.32
C ILE A 14 5.10 45.26 36.69
N SER A 15 5.25 44.95 37.99
CA SER A 15 5.81 43.66 38.43
C SER A 15 4.85 42.47 38.29
N VAL A 16 3.53 42.71 38.32
CA VAL A 16 2.53 41.70 37.94
C VAL A 16 2.50 41.48 36.41
N LEU A 17 2.76 42.51 35.60
CA LEU A 17 2.82 42.40 34.14
C LEU A 17 4.10 41.71 33.63
N THR A 18 5.23 41.80 34.35
CA THR A 18 6.47 41.07 33.97
C THR A 18 6.53 39.64 34.50
N ALA A 19 5.73 39.29 35.52
CA ALA A 19 5.61 37.91 36.01
C ALA A 19 4.72 37.02 35.12
N SER A 20 3.94 37.61 34.20
CA SER A 20 3.06 36.87 33.29
C SER A 20 3.72 36.46 31.97
N CYS A 21 5.00 36.81 31.78
CA CYS A 21 5.85 36.32 30.69
C CYS A 21 6.89 35.34 31.21
N ARG A 22 6.46 34.33 32.00
CA ARG A 22 7.11 33.03 31.84
C ARG A 22 6.58 32.49 30.52
N ARG A 23 7.42 32.55 29.49
CA ARG A 23 7.36 31.58 28.41
C ARG A 23 7.25 30.25 29.14
N GLY A 24 6.08 29.62 29.08
CA GLY A 24 5.99 28.23 29.46
C GLY A 24 7.10 27.57 28.66
N ASP A 25 8.09 27.00 29.33
CA ASP A 25 8.71 25.82 28.77
C ASP A 25 7.53 24.86 28.59
N ASP A 26 6.91 24.90 27.40
CA ASP A 26 5.98 23.90 26.90
C ASP A 26 6.80 22.62 26.69
N LYS A 27 7.30 22.08 27.81
CA LYS A 27 7.50 20.67 28.01
C LYS A 27 6.22 20.12 28.65
N SER A 28 5.07 20.48 28.09
CA SER A 28 4.05 19.46 27.87
C SER A 28 4.64 18.57 26.78
N ALA A 29 5.57 17.69 27.16
CA ALA A 29 5.78 16.48 26.39
C ALA A 29 4.40 15.81 26.44
N THR A 30 3.62 16.02 25.39
CA THR A 30 2.47 15.17 25.12
C THR A 30 2.97 13.75 25.24
N ASP A 31 2.36 12.93 26.10
CA ASP A 31 2.66 11.50 26.19
C ASP A 31 2.36 10.86 24.83
N THR A 32 3.29 10.99 23.89
CA THR A 32 3.18 10.41 22.57
C THR A 32 3.56 8.94 22.68
N LEU A 33 2.77 8.09 22.04
CA LEU A 33 3.10 6.66 21.94
C LEU A 33 4.38 6.41 21.12
N PHE A 34 4.80 7.40 20.33
CA PHE A 34 5.96 7.33 19.46
C PHE A 34 6.96 8.44 19.77
N THR A 35 8.24 8.13 19.63
CA THR A 35 9.35 9.09 19.71
C THR A 35 9.98 9.27 18.34
N LEU A 36 10.05 10.51 17.87
CA LEU A 36 10.75 10.82 16.63
C LEU A 36 12.27 10.67 16.83
N LEU A 37 12.90 9.80 16.05
CA LEU A 37 14.36 9.66 16.01
C LEU A 37 14.92 10.44 14.82
N SER A 38 15.97 11.23 15.05
CA SER A 38 16.62 12.01 14.00
C SER A 38 17.52 11.14 13.12
N PRO A 39 17.85 11.58 11.89
CA PRO A 39 18.89 10.95 11.07
C PRO A 39 20.24 10.80 11.78
N ASP A 40 20.64 11.75 12.63
CA ASP A 40 21.87 11.62 13.44
C ASP A 40 21.78 10.48 14.47
N ASN A 41 20.56 10.17 14.93
CA ASN A 41 20.31 9.06 15.83
C ASN A 41 20.18 7.73 15.09
N THR A 42 19.66 7.68 13.87
CA THR A 42 19.40 6.40 13.17
C THR A 42 20.39 6.08 12.07
N ASN A 43 21.12 7.07 11.55
CA ASN A 43 21.86 7.05 10.29
C ASN A 43 20.98 6.85 9.03
N ILE A 44 19.66 7.03 9.13
CA ILE A 44 18.76 6.98 7.98
C ILE A 44 18.51 8.41 7.49
N SER A 45 18.89 8.69 6.25
CA SER A 45 18.72 9.99 5.58
C SER A 45 17.99 9.88 4.22
N PHE A 46 17.43 8.70 3.93
CA PHE A 46 16.71 8.45 2.68
C PHE A 46 15.53 9.42 2.51
N LEU A 47 15.33 9.84 1.25
CA LEU A 47 14.23 10.68 0.83
C LEU A 47 13.80 10.24 -0.57
N ASN A 48 12.54 9.79 -0.72
CA ASN A 48 11.94 9.58 -2.02
C ASN A 48 11.59 10.95 -2.65
N LYS A 49 12.59 11.62 -3.20
CA LYS A 49 12.41 12.90 -3.87
C LYS A 49 11.95 12.67 -5.31
N ILE A 50 10.87 13.33 -5.69
CA ILE A 50 10.32 13.28 -7.04
C ILE A 50 10.49 14.65 -7.67
N ASP A 51 11.19 14.72 -8.80
CA ASP A 51 11.38 15.92 -9.60
C ASP A 51 10.45 15.88 -10.83
N TYR A 52 9.81 17.01 -11.13
CA TYR A 52 8.87 17.13 -12.25
C TYR A 52 9.53 17.83 -13.44
N THR A 53 9.12 17.45 -14.66
CA THR A 53 9.45 18.16 -15.89
C THR A 53 8.19 18.42 -16.71
N GLU A 54 8.29 19.29 -17.72
CA GLU A 54 7.16 19.51 -18.65
C GLU A 54 6.78 18.23 -19.40
N GLU A 55 7.77 17.36 -19.69
CA GLU A 55 7.55 16.09 -20.40
C GLU A 55 7.02 14.96 -19.49
N PHE A 56 7.37 14.97 -18.20
CA PHE A 56 7.00 13.93 -17.26
C PHE A 56 6.50 14.52 -15.94
N ASN A 57 5.18 14.46 -15.78
CA ASN A 57 4.43 15.02 -14.66
C ASN A 57 3.06 14.32 -14.52
N THR A 58 2.24 14.78 -13.58
CA THR A 58 0.92 14.23 -13.27
C THR A 58 -0.06 14.19 -14.44
N TYR A 59 0.10 15.04 -15.46
CA TYR A 59 -0.77 15.05 -16.63
C TYR A 59 -0.33 14.03 -17.69
N THR A 60 0.95 13.68 -17.74
CA THR A 60 1.50 12.68 -18.68
C THR A 60 1.63 11.29 -18.05
N TYR A 61 1.61 11.21 -16.72
CA TYR A 61 1.54 9.97 -15.96
C TYR A 61 0.70 10.17 -14.70
N ARG A 62 -0.47 9.53 -14.67
CA ARG A 62 -1.47 9.70 -13.60
C ARG A 62 -0.93 9.35 -12.21
N ASN A 63 -0.15 8.29 -12.12
CA ASN A 63 0.29 7.72 -10.83
C ASN A 63 1.60 8.34 -10.32
N PHE A 64 1.93 9.56 -10.79
CA PHE A 64 3.20 10.23 -10.51
C PHE A 64 3.46 10.46 -9.01
N TYR A 65 2.39 10.57 -8.20
CA TYR A 65 2.48 10.76 -6.74
C TYR A 65 1.86 9.61 -5.95
N ASN A 66 1.79 8.39 -6.51
CA ASN A 66 1.32 7.21 -5.77
C ASN A 66 2.28 6.77 -4.67
N GLY A 67 3.51 7.30 -4.64
CA GLY A 67 4.51 7.00 -3.63
C GLY A 67 5.28 5.72 -3.93
N ALA A 68 6.10 5.32 -2.96
CA ALA A 68 6.95 4.13 -3.01
C ALA A 68 6.89 3.41 -1.65
N GLY A 69 7.08 2.11 -1.68
CA GLY A 69 6.94 1.22 -0.53
C GLY A 69 8.18 1.14 0.34
N VAL A 70 7.98 0.57 1.53
CA VAL A 70 9.03 0.21 2.48
C VAL A 70 8.86 -1.26 2.82
N GLY A 71 9.94 -2.03 2.70
CA GLY A 71 10.02 -3.43 3.09
C GLY A 71 10.80 -3.55 4.40
N ILE A 72 10.32 -4.41 5.29
CA ILE A 72 10.96 -4.71 6.58
C ILE A 72 11.17 -6.21 6.66
N GLY A 73 12.38 -6.64 7.02
CA GLY A 73 12.69 -8.06 7.21
C GLY A 73 14.08 -8.25 7.80
N ASP A 74 14.36 -9.43 8.34
CA ASP A 74 15.70 -9.82 8.81
C ASP A 74 16.45 -10.45 7.63
N LEU A 75 17.38 -9.72 7.02
CA LEU A 75 18.04 -10.15 5.78
C LEU A 75 19.37 -10.89 6.05
N ASN A 76 19.81 -10.93 7.31
CA ASN A 76 21.05 -11.58 7.71
C ASN A 76 20.87 -12.64 8.82
N ASN A 77 19.61 -12.89 9.24
CA ASN A 77 19.21 -13.84 10.27
C ASN A 77 19.84 -13.55 11.66
N ASP A 78 20.03 -12.27 12.01
CA ASP A 78 20.54 -11.84 13.32
C ASP A 78 19.45 -11.48 14.35
N GLY A 79 18.18 -11.57 13.94
CA GLY A 79 17.00 -11.26 14.74
C GLY A 79 16.64 -9.77 14.75
N LEU A 80 17.32 -8.92 13.98
CA LEU A 80 17.01 -7.50 13.87
C LEU A 80 16.31 -7.21 12.53
N ALA A 81 15.33 -6.30 12.58
CA ALA A 81 14.62 -5.86 11.39
C ALA A 81 15.47 -4.87 10.59
N ASP A 82 15.80 -5.22 9.35
CA ASP A 82 16.39 -4.37 8.32
C ASP A 82 15.32 -3.61 7.54
N ILE A 83 15.74 -2.58 6.81
CA ILE A 83 14.81 -1.69 6.10
C ILE A 83 15.22 -1.52 4.64
N TYR A 84 14.30 -1.81 3.73
CA TYR A 84 14.45 -1.54 2.31
C TYR A 84 13.47 -0.44 1.87
N PHE A 85 13.97 0.66 1.31
CA PHE A 85 13.17 1.75 0.76
C PHE A 85 13.15 1.70 -0.76
N CYS A 86 11.95 1.76 -1.35
CA CYS A 86 11.80 2.02 -2.76
C CYS A 86 11.81 3.53 -3.06
N SER A 87 12.28 3.90 -4.25
CA SER A 87 12.13 5.25 -4.80
C SER A 87 11.51 5.24 -6.20
N ASN A 88 10.68 6.24 -6.47
CA ASN A 88 10.05 6.41 -7.78
C ASN A 88 11.00 6.96 -8.86
N GLN A 89 12.10 7.62 -8.49
CA GLN A 89 13.04 8.21 -9.47
C GLN A 89 14.51 8.07 -9.06
N ALA A 90 14.80 8.13 -7.76
CA ALA A 90 16.13 7.88 -7.24
C ALA A 90 16.40 6.36 -7.16
N GLY A 91 17.58 5.98 -6.67
CA GLY A 91 17.86 4.60 -6.32
C GLY A 91 17.13 4.18 -5.03
N ASN A 92 16.78 2.91 -4.95
CA ASN A 92 16.30 2.26 -3.73
C ASN A 92 17.43 2.21 -2.69
N LYS A 93 17.10 1.99 -1.42
CA LYS A 93 18.07 1.91 -0.33
C LYS A 93 17.84 0.72 0.59
N LEU A 94 18.89 -0.04 0.85
CA LEU A 94 18.92 -1.09 1.87
C LEU A 94 19.74 -0.66 3.09
N TYR A 95 19.08 -0.61 4.25
CA TYR A 95 19.65 -0.27 5.53
C TYR A 95 19.69 -1.50 6.45
N LEU A 96 20.90 -1.95 6.77
CA LEU A 96 21.15 -3.03 7.72
C LEU A 96 21.11 -2.51 9.14
N ASN A 97 20.34 -3.16 10.01
CA ASN A 97 20.22 -2.82 11.41
C ASN A 97 21.45 -3.30 12.19
N ARG A 98 22.10 -2.38 12.91
CA ARG A 98 23.27 -2.67 13.76
C ARG A 98 22.90 -2.73 15.24
N GLY A 99 21.61 -2.72 15.55
CA GLY A 99 21.07 -2.66 16.91
C GLY A 99 20.92 -1.22 17.41
N GLY A 100 20.06 -1.04 18.42
CA GLY A 100 19.84 0.27 19.05
C GLY A 100 19.32 1.34 18.09
N PHE A 101 18.56 0.94 17.06
CA PHE A 101 18.07 1.80 15.97
C PHE A 101 19.17 2.51 15.18
N LYS A 102 20.39 1.95 15.14
CA LYS A 102 21.48 2.41 14.28
C LYS A 102 21.52 1.56 13.02
N PHE A 103 21.51 2.21 11.87
CA PHE A 103 21.48 1.54 10.58
C PHE A 103 22.74 1.84 9.75
N GLU A 104 23.06 0.94 8.83
CA GLU A 104 24.14 1.09 7.85
C GLU A 104 23.57 0.92 6.44
N ASP A 105 23.79 1.90 5.56
CA ASP A 105 23.44 1.78 4.14
C ASP A 105 24.40 0.79 3.47
N ILE A 106 23.89 -0.38 3.09
CA ILE A 106 24.64 -1.44 2.40
C ILE A 106 24.22 -1.60 0.94
N THR A 107 23.43 -0.66 0.39
CA THR A 107 22.75 -0.78 -0.92
C THR A 107 23.68 -1.23 -2.06
N GLU A 108 24.81 -0.54 -2.23
CA GLU A 108 25.74 -0.81 -3.34
C GLU A 108 26.50 -2.12 -3.16
N LYS A 109 26.82 -2.46 -1.90
CA LYS A 109 27.43 -3.75 -1.57
C LYS A 109 26.46 -4.90 -1.85
N ALA A 110 25.18 -4.69 -1.55
CA ALA A 110 24.13 -5.68 -1.69
C ALA A 110 23.69 -5.86 -3.16
N GLY A 111 23.86 -4.84 -4.01
CA GLY A 111 23.51 -4.90 -5.43
C GLY A 111 22.03 -4.63 -5.72
N VAL A 112 21.33 -3.97 -4.80
CA VAL A 112 19.85 -3.84 -4.81
C VAL A 112 19.38 -2.39 -4.98
N GLY A 113 20.19 -1.55 -5.64
CA GLY A 113 19.95 -0.10 -5.74
C GLY A 113 18.90 0.32 -6.78
N CYS A 114 18.56 -0.53 -7.76
CA CYS A 114 17.54 -0.26 -8.79
C CYS A 114 17.66 1.12 -9.48
N HIS A 115 18.87 1.61 -9.71
CA HIS A 115 19.12 2.99 -10.19
C HIS A 115 18.40 3.29 -11.52
N GLY A 116 17.77 4.46 -11.62
CA GLY A 116 17.09 4.93 -12.83
C GLY A 116 15.76 4.23 -13.13
N SER A 117 15.21 3.51 -12.16
CA SER A 117 13.92 2.83 -12.26
C SER A 117 12.83 3.58 -11.48
N TRP A 118 11.57 3.38 -11.86
CA TRP A 118 10.43 3.84 -11.08
C TRP A 118 9.93 2.70 -10.19
N SER A 119 10.53 2.54 -9.02
CA SER A 119 10.12 1.54 -8.04
C SER A 119 8.87 2.01 -7.30
N THR A 120 7.96 1.07 -7.02
CA THR A 120 6.73 1.29 -6.28
C THR A 120 6.78 0.46 -5.00
N GLY A 121 6.03 -0.64 -4.89
CA GLY A 121 6.02 -1.54 -3.74
C GLY A 121 7.24 -2.44 -3.68
N VAL A 122 7.47 -3.00 -2.49
CA VAL A 122 8.45 -4.05 -2.23
C VAL A 122 7.82 -5.09 -1.32
N ALA A 123 8.07 -6.36 -1.62
CA ALA A 123 7.78 -7.48 -0.72
C ALA A 123 9.11 -8.09 -0.24
N ILE A 124 9.16 -8.47 1.03
CA ILE A 124 10.28 -9.19 1.64
C ILE A 124 9.73 -10.48 2.23
N ALA A 125 10.22 -11.61 1.73
CA ALA A 125 9.84 -12.96 2.15
C ALA A 125 10.92 -13.95 1.71
N ASP A 126 10.97 -15.14 2.30
CA ASP A 126 11.78 -16.28 1.85
C ASP A 126 11.10 -16.91 0.61
N ILE A 127 11.37 -16.35 -0.58
CA ILE A 127 10.61 -16.64 -1.81
C ILE A 127 11.05 -17.98 -2.41
N ASP A 128 12.32 -18.34 -2.30
CA ASP A 128 12.84 -19.62 -2.78
C ASP A 128 12.93 -20.72 -1.70
N GLY A 129 12.55 -20.41 -0.46
CA GLY A 129 12.41 -21.38 0.63
C GLY A 129 13.73 -21.85 1.22
N ASP A 130 14.80 -21.07 1.07
CA ASP A 130 16.15 -21.43 1.52
C ASP A 130 16.47 -20.96 2.96
N GLY A 131 15.53 -20.26 3.59
CA GLY A 131 15.64 -19.71 4.94
C GLY A 131 16.23 -18.30 5.00
N TRP A 132 16.39 -17.63 3.86
CA TRP A 132 16.83 -16.23 3.77
C TRP A 132 15.75 -15.38 3.11
N ASN A 133 15.45 -14.22 3.71
CA ASN A 133 14.52 -13.28 3.11
C ASN A 133 15.11 -12.69 1.81
N ASP A 134 14.31 -12.77 0.74
CA ASP A 134 14.51 -12.18 -0.58
C ASP A 134 13.79 -10.83 -0.71
N ILE A 135 14.06 -10.10 -1.79
CA ILE A 135 13.45 -8.80 -2.04
C ILE A 135 12.82 -8.78 -3.44
N TYR A 136 11.49 -8.63 -3.52
CA TYR A 136 10.79 -8.42 -4.78
C TYR A 136 10.37 -6.96 -4.93
N VAL A 137 10.88 -6.29 -5.95
CA VAL A 137 10.65 -4.86 -6.20
C VAL A 137 9.69 -4.70 -7.38
N CYS A 138 8.53 -4.09 -7.10
CA CYS A 138 7.56 -3.70 -8.10
C CYS A 138 8.01 -2.43 -8.82
N LYS A 139 7.75 -2.37 -10.13
CA LYS A 139 8.06 -1.21 -10.97
C LYS A 139 6.85 -0.71 -11.74
N SER A 140 6.87 0.58 -12.00
CA SER A 140 5.83 1.30 -12.72
C SER A 140 6.44 2.43 -13.56
N GLY A 141 5.86 3.63 -13.54
CA GLY A 141 6.33 4.79 -14.28
C GLY A 141 5.80 4.86 -15.71
N LYS A 142 6.32 5.83 -16.48
CA LYS A 142 5.89 6.10 -17.86
C LYS A 142 5.99 4.83 -18.72
N PRO A 143 4.97 4.49 -19.52
CA PRO A 143 5.08 3.41 -20.50
C PRO A 143 6.25 3.61 -21.46
N GLY A 144 7.09 2.58 -21.62
CA GLY A 144 8.30 2.61 -22.44
C GLY A 144 9.55 3.10 -21.70
N GLY A 145 10.74 2.71 -22.18
CA GLY A 145 12.02 2.98 -21.50
C GLY A 145 12.67 1.72 -20.93
N GLN A 146 13.86 1.88 -20.35
CA GLN A 146 14.61 0.81 -19.69
C GLN A 146 14.22 0.71 -18.21
N GLY A 147 14.51 -0.43 -17.55
CA GLY A 147 14.36 -0.56 -16.10
C GLY A 147 12.90 -0.56 -15.60
N ARG A 148 11.96 -1.04 -16.42
CA ARG A 148 10.53 -1.10 -16.08
C ARG A 148 10.04 -2.45 -15.59
N SER A 149 10.82 -3.51 -15.79
CA SER A 149 10.48 -4.83 -15.30
C SER A 149 10.64 -4.90 -13.78
N ASN A 150 9.68 -5.51 -13.09
CA ASN A 150 9.87 -5.93 -11.70
C ASN A 150 11.16 -6.75 -11.55
N GLU A 151 11.80 -6.63 -10.39
CA GLU A 151 13.07 -7.31 -10.06
C GLU A 151 12.90 -8.19 -8.84
N LEU A 152 13.52 -9.37 -8.86
CA LEU A 152 13.54 -10.33 -7.76
C LEU A 152 14.98 -10.55 -7.35
N PHE A 153 15.35 -10.05 -6.18
CA PHE A 153 16.68 -10.18 -5.62
C PHE A 153 16.72 -11.35 -4.66
N ILE A 154 17.30 -12.47 -5.11
CA ILE A 154 17.53 -13.66 -4.27
C ILE A 154 18.74 -13.43 -3.37
N ASN A 155 18.59 -13.70 -2.07
CA ASN A 155 19.61 -13.50 -1.06
C ASN A 155 20.69 -14.59 -1.15
N ASN A 156 21.97 -14.21 -1.24
CA ASN A 156 23.08 -15.18 -1.29
C ASN A 156 23.57 -15.60 0.11
N GLY A 157 22.86 -15.25 1.19
CA GLY A 157 23.24 -15.55 2.57
C GLY A 157 24.46 -14.79 3.09
N ASN A 158 24.90 -13.74 2.38
CA ASN A 158 26.10 -12.96 2.70
C ASN A 158 25.90 -11.44 2.53
N LEU A 159 24.64 -10.98 2.58
CA LEU A 159 24.23 -9.60 2.33
C LEU A 159 24.51 -9.09 0.91
N THR A 160 24.60 -10.02 -0.05
CA THR A 160 24.58 -9.71 -1.48
C THR A 160 23.43 -10.45 -2.11
N PHE A 161 22.88 -9.90 -3.18
CA PHE A 161 21.71 -10.46 -3.84
C PHE A 161 21.95 -10.69 -5.33
N THR A 162 21.16 -11.57 -5.92
CA THR A 162 21.17 -11.85 -7.36
C THR A 162 19.79 -11.64 -7.95
N GLU A 163 19.70 -10.78 -8.95
CA GLU A 163 18.46 -10.52 -9.68
C GLU A 163 18.09 -11.75 -10.53
N LYS A 164 16.87 -12.27 -10.37
CA LYS A 164 16.38 -13.47 -11.06
C LYS A 164 14.91 -13.40 -11.51
N ALA A 165 14.26 -12.22 -11.56
CA ALA A 165 12.82 -12.14 -11.87
C ALA A 165 12.50 -12.81 -13.20
N LYS A 166 13.31 -12.58 -14.22
CA LYS A 166 13.12 -13.21 -15.53
C LYS A 166 13.36 -14.72 -15.52
N ASP A 167 14.42 -15.16 -14.85
CA ASP A 167 14.80 -16.57 -14.81
C ASP A 167 13.74 -17.41 -14.05
N LEU A 168 13.12 -16.82 -13.03
CA LEU A 168 12.09 -17.48 -12.22
C LEU A 168 10.66 -17.16 -12.67
N GLY A 169 10.45 -16.40 -13.75
CA GLY A 169 9.10 -16.17 -14.31
C GLY A 169 8.29 -15.03 -13.67
N LEU A 170 8.89 -14.23 -12.79
CA LEU A 170 8.27 -13.07 -12.12
C LEU A 170 8.58 -11.71 -12.77
N GLU A 171 9.21 -11.69 -13.95
CA GLU A 171 9.39 -10.46 -14.72
C GLU A 171 8.02 -9.92 -15.19
N ASN A 172 7.66 -8.71 -14.77
CA ASN A 172 6.45 -8.04 -15.22
C ASN A 172 6.73 -6.58 -15.66
N LEU A 173 6.27 -6.21 -16.86
CA LEU A 173 6.41 -4.87 -17.46
C LEU A 173 5.21 -3.93 -17.21
N GLY A 174 4.25 -4.39 -16.40
CA GLY A 174 3.01 -3.68 -16.08
C GLY A 174 3.21 -2.42 -15.22
N LEU A 175 2.11 -1.89 -14.68
CA LEU A 175 2.16 -0.82 -13.67
C LEU A 175 2.01 -1.46 -12.28
N SER A 176 3.00 -2.25 -11.88
CA SER A 176 2.96 -2.97 -10.61
C SER A 176 2.96 -1.97 -9.45
N ASN A 177 2.03 -2.13 -8.52
CA ASN A 177 1.97 -1.32 -7.30
C ASN A 177 2.51 -2.08 -6.09
N HIS A 178 2.16 -3.36 -5.95
CA HIS A 178 2.63 -4.22 -4.87
C HIS A 178 2.52 -5.70 -5.25
N ALA A 179 3.16 -6.57 -4.48
CA ALA A 179 3.02 -8.03 -4.60
C ALA A 179 2.81 -8.62 -3.22
N SER A 180 1.98 -9.66 -3.13
CA SER A 180 1.82 -10.46 -1.92
C SER A 180 2.27 -11.88 -2.20
N PHE A 181 3.15 -12.41 -1.35
CA PHE A 181 3.64 -13.78 -1.42
C PHE A 181 2.98 -14.62 -0.33
N PHE A 182 2.33 -15.71 -0.70
CA PHE A 182 1.57 -16.59 0.19
C PHE A 182 1.30 -17.93 -0.49
N ASP A 183 1.13 -18.98 0.29
CA ASP A 183 0.85 -20.35 -0.18
C ASP A 183 -0.67 -20.52 -0.40
N TYR A 184 -1.17 -20.26 -1.62
CA TYR A 184 -2.62 -20.24 -1.86
C TYR A 184 -3.22 -21.62 -2.11
N ASP A 185 -2.43 -22.57 -2.59
CA ASP A 185 -2.87 -23.94 -2.86
C ASP A 185 -2.43 -24.97 -1.80
N ARG A 186 -1.67 -24.52 -0.80
CA ARG A 186 -1.21 -25.28 0.37
C ARG A 186 -0.23 -26.39 0.04
N ASP A 187 0.57 -26.20 -0.99
CA ASP A 187 1.60 -27.17 -1.39
C ASP A 187 2.96 -26.94 -0.69
N GLY A 188 3.11 -25.80 0.00
CA GLY A 188 4.23 -25.48 0.87
C GLY A 188 5.29 -24.58 0.24
N ASP A 189 5.08 -24.06 -0.96
CA ASP A 189 5.86 -22.93 -1.49
C ASP A 189 5.04 -21.63 -1.54
N LEU A 190 5.71 -20.49 -1.73
CA LEU A 190 5.04 -19.19 -1.79
C LEU A 190 4.70 -18.86 -3.24
N ASP A 191 3.41 -18.66 -3.50
CA ASP A 191 2.88 -18.10 -4.74
C ASP A 191 2.92 -16.57 -4.72
N CYS A 192 2.53 -15.92 -5.83
CA CYS A 192 2.57 -14.47 -5.92
C CYS A 192 1.29 -13.89 -6.54
N TYR A 193 0.57 -13.06 -5.76
CA TYR A 193 -0.40 -12.14 -6.31
C TYR A 193 0.27 -10.80 -6.61
N LEU A 194 0.32 -10.43 -7.89
CA LEU A 194 0.88 -9.17 -8.35
C LEU A 194 -0.23 -8.16 -8.64
N LEU A 195 -0.30 -7.12 -7.80
CA LEU A 195 -1.23 -6.02 -7.92
C LEU A 195 -0.72 -5.02 -8.95
N ASN A 196 -1.50 -4.81 -10.02
CA ASN A 196 -1.19 -3.85 -11.07
C ASN A 196 -2.25 -2.75 -11.11
N ASN A 197 -1.82 -1.57 -11.56
CA ASN A 197 -2.71 -0.49 -11.96
C ASN A 197 -3.00 -0.56 -13.46
N SER A 198 -4.12 0.00 -13.89
CA SER A 198 -4.50 0.02 -15.30
C SER A 198 -3.85 1.16 -16.10
N PHE A 199 -3.42 0.84 -17.34
CA PHE A 199 -2.98 1.83 -18.33
C PHE A 199 -4.14 2.66 -18.92
N ARG A 200 -5.40 2.24 -18.69
CA ARG A 200 -6.59 2.90 -19.22
C ARG A 200 -6.70 4.32 -18.65
N SER A 201 -7.07 5.27 -19.50
CA SER A 201 -7.53 6.57 -19.02
C SER A 201 -8.83 6.41 -18.23
N VAL A 202 -8.94 7.13 -17.11
CA VAL A 202 -10.15 7.17 -16.28
C VAL A 202 -11.27 7.99 -16.94
N THR A 203 -10.97 8.74 -18.00
CA THR A 203 -11.96 9.48 -18.78
C THR A 203 -12.81 8.52 -19.61
N GLY A 204 -14.14 8.70 -19.59
CA GLY A 204 -15.05 7.88 -20.40
C GLY A 204 -15.39 6.57 -19.72
N PHE A 205 -16.01 6.67 -18.55
CA PHE A 205 -16.63 5.56 -17.86
C PHE A 205 -17.89 5.12 -18.63
N ASP A 206 -17.78 3.99 -19.33
CA ASP A 206 -18.84 3.47 -20.22
C ASP A 206 -19.82 2.52 -19.51
N MET A 207 -19.72 2.39 -18.17
CA MET A 207 -20.68 1.71 -17.29
C MET A 207 -21.06 0.31 -17.78
N ASN A 208 -20.11 -0.40 -18.38
CA ASN A 208 -20.32 -1.75 -18.89
C ASN A 208 -19.92 -2.78 -17.80
N PRO A 209 -20.86 -3.56 -17.24
CA PRO A 209 -20.59 -4.50 -16.16
C PRO A 209 -19.57 -5.58 -16.54
N ARG A 210 -19.56 -6.01 -17.81
CA ARG A 210 -18.74 -7.14 -18.26
C ARG A 210 -17.28 -6.77 -18.52
N GLN A 211 -16.90 -5.51 -18.36
CA GLN A 211 -15.52 -5.11 -18.60
C GLN A 211 -14.54 -5.76 -17.63
N ARG A 212 -14.97 -6.04 -16.40
CA ARG A 212 -14.16 -6.68 -15.36
C ARG A 212 -13.74 -8.11 -15.73
N GLU A 213 -14.58 -8.80 -16.48
CA GLU A 213 -14.36 -10.17 -16.95
C GLU A 213 -13.43 -10.24 -18.17
N ILE A 214 -13.05 -9.09 -18.77
CA ILE A 214 -12.24 -9.05 -19.99
C ILE A 214 -10.78 -8.75 -19.60
N PRO A 215 -9.86 -9.72 -19.69
CA PRO A 215 -8.44 -9.51 -19.40
C PRO A 215 -7.83 -8.40 -20.24
N ASP A 216 -6.97 -7.58 -19.64
CA ASP A 216 -6.13 -6.62 -20.35
C ASP A 216 -4.82 -7.28 -20.78
N THR A 217 -4.56 -7.26 -22.09
CA THR A 217 -3.32 -7.81 -22.66
C THR A 217 -2.09 -6.98 -22.31
N LEU A 218 -2.28 -5.74 -21.84
CA LEU A 218 -1.18 -4.83 -21.47
C LEU A 218 -0.77 -4.93 -19.99
N GLY A 219 -1.52 -5.68 -19.19
CA GLY A 219 -1.24 -5.88 -17.78
C GLY A 219 -2.40 -5.39 -16.91
N GLY A 220 -3.05 -6.35 -16.26
CA GLY A 220 -3.87 -6.16 -15.06
C GLY A 220 -3.28 -6.96 -13.91
N ASN A 221 -4.02 -7.17 -12.84
CA ASN A 221 -3.57 -8.02 -11.74
C ASN A 221 -3.19 -9.41 -12.24
N LYS A 222 -2.26 -10.07 -11.54
CA LYS A 222 -1.82 -11.42 -11.87
C LYS A 222 -1.77 -12.31 -10.65
N LEU A 223 -2.02 -13.60 -10.84
CA LEU A 223 -1.68 -14.64 -9.89
C LEU A 223 -0.67 -15.57 -10.57
N PHE A 224 0.45 -15.80 -9.88
CA PHE A 224 1.47 -16.72 -10.30
C PHE A 224 1.54 -17.88 -9.32
N ARG A 225 1.38 -19.11 -9.80
CA ARG A 225 1.67 -20.31 -9.01
C ARG A 225 3.17 -20.57 -9.03
N ASN A 226 3.75 -20.89 -7.90
CA ASN A 226 5.13 -21.32 -7.84
C ASN A 226 5.19 -22.84 -8.07
N ASP A 227 5.90 -23.26 -9.12
CA ASP A 227 6.11 -24.66 -9.46
C ASP A 227 7.56 -25.04 -9.14
N ASN A 228 7.89 -25.22 -7.86
CA ASN A 228 9.24 -25.55 -7.36
C ASN A 228 10.32 -24.49 -7.72
N GLY A 229 10.05 -23.23 -7.41
CA GLY A 229 10.93 -22.08 -7.64
C GLY A 229 10.75 -21.42 -9.01
N HIS A 230 9.82 -21.89 -9.85
CA HIS A 230 9.48 -21.26 -11.12
C HIS A 230 8.02 -20.82 -11.15
N PHE A 231 7.79 -19.52 -11.35
CA PHE A 231 6.47 -18.91 -11.28
C PHE A 231 5.76 -18.97 -12.63
N VAL A 232 4.55 -19.51 -12.63
CA VAL A 232 3.68 -19.70 -13.79
C VAL A 232 2.43 -18.81 -13.64
N ASP A 233 2.16 -17.98 -14.65
CA ASP A 233 0.95 -17.13 -14.68
C ASP A 233 -0.31 -18.00 -14.84
N VAL A 234 -1.09 -18.09 -13.76
CA VAL A 234 -2.35 -18.85 -13.68
C VAL A 234 -3.57 -17.92 -13.57
N THR A 235 -3.40 -16.62 -13.88
CA THR A 235 -4.39 -15.57 -13.61
C THR A 235 -5.78 -15.88 -14.16
N THR A 236 -5.87 -16.34 -15.42
CA THR A 236 -7.18 -16.58 -16.06
C THR A 236 -7.85 -17.87 -15.57
N GLU A 237 -7.06 -18.92 -15.35
CA GLU A 237 -7.58 -20.22 -14.91
C GLU A 237 -7.97 -20.24 -13.43
N SER A 238 -7.35 -19.38 -12.61
CA SER A 238 -7.65 -19.20 -11.19
C SER A 238 -8.83 -18.26 -10.91
N GLY A 239 -9.44 -17.64 -11.93
CA GLY A 239 -10.60 -16.75 -11.75
C GLY A 239 -10.25 -15.31 -11.34
N ILE A 240 -8.98 -14.91 -11.35
CA ILE A 240 -8.56 -13.56 -10.96
C ILE A 240 -8.84 -12.54 -12.08
N TYR A 241 -9.51 -11.44 -11.74
CA TYR A 241 -9.74 -10.37 -12.70
C TYR A 241 -8.46 -9.60 -13.01
N SER A 242 -8.16 -9.48 -14.30
CA SER A 242 -7.00 -8.79 -14.87
C SER A 242 -7.40 -7.69 -15.86
N SER A 243 -8.59 -7.12 -15.68
CA SER A 243 -9.18 -6.19 -16.65
C SER A 243 -8.53 -4.81 -16.66
N LYS A 244 -8.77 -4.09 -17.77
CA LYS A 244 -8.36 -2.69 -17.97
C LYS A 244 -9.04 -1.69 -17.04
N ILE A 245 -9.97 -2.14 -16.19
CA ILE A 245 -10.62 -1.30 -15.19
C ILE A 245 -10.19 -1.66 -13.76
N GLY A 246 -9.34 -2.67 -13.57
CA GLY A 246 -8.65 -2.89 -12.30
C GLY A 246 -7.62 -1.79 -12.05
N PHE A 247 -7.94 -0.85 -11.16
CA PHE A 247 -7.03 0.21 -10.72
C PHE A 247 -6.48 -0.12 -9.33
N GLY A 248 -5.86 -1.29 -9.20
CA GLY A 248 -5.43 -1.81 -7.90
C GLY A 248 -4.48 -0.87 -7.16
N LEU A 249 -4.70 -0.64 -5.87
CA LEU A 249 -3.84 0.19 -5.00
C LEU A 249 -3.41 -0.51 -3.70
N GLY A 250 -4.23 -1.43 -3.18
CA GLY A 250 -3.89 -2.30 -2.05
C GLY A 250 -4.26 -3.75 -2.31
N VAL A 251 -3.49 -4.67 -1.75
CA VAL A 251 -3.78 -6.11 -1.69
C VAL A 251 -3.50 -6.61 -0.29
N ASN A 252 -4.43 -7.38 0.26
CA ASN A 252 -4.29 -8.02 1.57
C ASN A 252 -4.75 -9.47 1.47
N VAL A 253 -4.07 -10.34 2.21
CA VAL A 253 -4.34 -11.78 2.24
C VAL A 253 -4.71 -12.18 3.66
N ALA A 254 -5.86 -12.83 3.82
CA ALA A 254 -6.35 -13.30 5.11
C ALA A 254 -7.40 -14.40 4.90
N ASP A 255 -7.56 -15.29 5.88
CA ASP A 255 -8.67 -16.26 5.93
C ASP A 255 -9.92 -15.55 6.51
N VAL A 256 -10.74 -14.93 5.65
CA VAL A 256 -11.86 -14.07 6.10
C VAL A 256 -13.09 -14.87 6.47
N ASN A 257 -13.22 -16.07 5.91
CA ASN A 257 -14.34 -16.97 6.13
C ASN A 257 -14.04 -18.09 7.17
N ARG A 258 -12.80 -18.16 7.65
CA ARG A 258 -12.29 -19.08 8.68
C ARG A 258 -12.29 -20.53 8.26
N ASP A 259 -12.03 -20.80 6.99
CA ASP A 259 -11.94 -22.14 6.45
C ASP A 259 -10.53 -22.73 6.35
N GLY A 260 -9.53 -21.94 6.73
CA GLY A 260 -8.12 -22.30 6.73
C GLY A 260 -7.42 -22.15 5.38
N TRP A 261 -8.03 -21.45 4.42
CA TRP A 261 -7.43 -21.07 3.14
C TRP A 261 -7.30 -19.54 3.04
N PRO A 262 -6.23 -19.04 2.41
CA PRO A 262 -6.04 -17.61 2.27
C PRO A 262 -6.97 -17.03 1.19
N ASP A 263 -7.76 -16.03 1.57
CA ASP A 263 -8.57 -15.20 0.68
C ASP A 263 -7.81 -13.91 0.33
N ILE A 264 -8.24 -13.21 -0.74
CA ILE A 264 -7.56 -11.99 -1.22
C ILE A 264 -8.55 -10.83 -1.28
N TYR A 265 -8.25 -9.73 -0.58
CA TYR A 265 -8.94 -8.47 -0.74
C TYR A 265 -8.10 -7.50 -1.56
N VAL A 266 -8.71 -6.88 -2.57
CA VAL A 266 -8.06 -5.93 -3.48
C VAL A 266 -8.82 -4.62 -3.47
N SER A 267 -8.11 -3.53 -3.16
CA SER A 267 -8.67 -2.18 -3.22
C SER A 267 -8.43 -1.57 -4.60
N ASN A 268 -9.49 -1.03 -5.22
CA ASN A 268 -9.43 -0.39 -6.52
C ASN A 268 -9.80 1.10 -6.44
N ASP A 269 -9.13 1.90 -7.27
CA ASP A 269 -9.38 3.33 -7.40
C ASP A 269 -10.54 3.64 -8.40
N PHE A 270 -10.95 4.90 -8.39
CA PHE A 270 -11.87 5.56 -9.31
C PHE A 270 -13.32 5.11 -9.26
N PHE A 271 -13.69 4.18 -10.15
CA PHE A 271 -15.06 3.76 -10.36
C PHE A 271 -15.20 2.24 -10.25
N GLU A 272 -14.09 1.53 -10.36
CA GLU A 272 -14.07 0.09 -10.23
C GLU A 272 -14.22 -0.25 -8.76
N ARG A 273 -15.00 -1.30 -8.47
CA ARG A 273 -15.20 -1.72 -7.09
C ARG A 273 -13.99 -2.51 -6.61
N ASP A 274 -13.86 -2.57 -5.30
CA ASP A 274 -12.96 -3.51 -4.64
C ASP A 274 -13.36 -4.96 -5.01
N TYR A 275 -12.43 -5.89 -4.78
CA TYR A 275 -12.65 -7.33 -4.96
C TYR A 275 -12.37 -8.08 -3.67
N LEU A 276 -13.20 -9.07 -3.38
CA LEU A 276 -12.94 -10.07 -2.35
C LEU A 276 -12.96 -11.45 -3.02
N TYR A 277 -11.80 -12.03 -3.22
CA TYR A 277 -11.63 -13.36 -3.80
C TYR A 277 -11.60 -14.39 -2.68
N ILE A 278 -12.60 -15.27 -2.66
CA ILE A 278 -12.65 -16.41 -1.75
C ILE A 278 -11.98 -17.60 -2.42
N ASN A 279 -11.10 -18.28 -1.70
CA ASN A 279 -10.37 -19.43 -2.21
C ASN A 279 -11.28 -20.67 -2.26
N ASP A 280 -11.44 -21.26 -3.45
CA ASP A 280 -12.32 -22.42 -3.68
C ASP A 280 -11.64 -23.76 -3.33
N ARG A 281 -10.38 -23.73 -2.90
CA ARG A 281 -9.58 -24.88 -2.41
C ARG A 281 -9.26 -25.91 -3.48
N ASP A 282 -9.32 -25.50 -4.74
CA ASP A 282 -9.02 -26.32 -5.91
C ASP A 282 -8.07 -25.63 -6.89
N GLY A 283 -7.38 -24.59 -6.42
CA GLY A 283 -6.48 -23.75 -7.21
C GLY A 283 -7.18 -22.54 -7.85
N THR A 284 -8.47 -22.33 -7.57
CA THR A 284 -9.26 -21.22 -8.10
C THR A 284 -9.86 -20.33 -7.02
N PHE A 285 -10.32 -19.15 -7.43
CA PHE A 285 -10.98 -18.18 -6.58
C PHE A 285 -12.32 -17.73 -7.16
N THR A 286 -13.28 -17.53 -6.26
CA THR A 286 -14.57 -16.89 -6.57
C THR A 286 -14.59 -15.46 -6.02
N GLU A 287 -14.75 -14.48 -6.91
CA GLU A 287 -14.97 -13.10 -6.50
C GLU A 287 -16.37 -12.94 -5.89
N SER A 288 -16.41 -12.59 -4.60
CA SER A 288 -17.60 -12.69 -3.75
C SER A 288 -17.91 -11.39 -2.98
N LEU A 289 -17.34 -10.23 -3.36
CA LEU A 289 -17.50 -9.01 -2.56
C LEU A 289 -18.98 -8.64 -2.32
N GLU A 290 -19.82 -8.76 -3.35
CA GLU A 290 -21.24 -8.39 -3.26
C GLU A 290 -22.07 -9.36 -2.39
N ASP A 291 -21.57 -10.58 -2.16
CA ASP A 291 -22.21 -11.56 -1.27
C ASP A 291 -21.85 -11.29 0.20
N TYR A 292 -20.66 -10.76 0.43
CA TYR A 292 -20.11 -10.55 1.78
C TYR A 292 -20.38 -9.15 2.32
N MET A 293 -20.47 -8.12 1.48
CA MET A 293 -20.57 -6.72 1.92
C MET A 293 -21.88 -6.09 1.47
N THR A 294 -22.30 -5.02 2.14
CA THR A 294 -23.49 -4.24 1.75
C THR A 294 -23.16 -2.96 1.01
N GLU A 295 -21.99 -2.38 1.28
CA GLU A 295 -21.47 -1.17 0.68
C GLU A 295 -19.96 -1.06 0.90
N ILE A 296 -19.28 -0.29 0.06
CA ILE A 296 -17.81 -0.15 0.04
C ILE A 296 -17.38 1.29 -0.23
N SER A 297 -16.08 1.55 -0.09
CA SER A 297 -15.48 2.78 -0.58
C SER A 297 -15.56 2.87 -2.12
N GLN A 298 -15.54 4.08 -2.66
CA GLN A 298 -15.59 4.32 -4.11
C GLN A 298 -14.22 4.33 -4.80
N GLY A 299 -13.16 4.79 -4.13
CA GLY A 299 -11.82 4.93 -4.71
C GLY A 299 -10.77 4.50 -3.70
N ALA A 300 -10.84 3.25 -3.28
CA ALA A 300 -10.08 2.77 -2.14
C ALA A 300 -8.57 2.85 -2.37
N MET A 301 -7.90 3.70 -1.60
CA MET A 301 -6.47 4.02 -1.76
C MET A 301 -5.54 2.96 -1.15
N GLY A 302 -6.08 2.14 -0.26
CA GLY A 302 -5.40 1.07 0.44
C GLY A 302 -6.35 0.45 1.45
N ALA A 303 -6.03 -0.76 1.89
CA ALA A 303 -6.80 -1.48 2.89
C ALA A 303 -5.85 -2.22 3.83
N ASP A 304 -6.36 -2.63 4.98
CA ASP A 304 -5.69 -3.53 5.92
C ASP A 304 -6.72 -4.53 6.48
N ILE A 305 -6.24 -5.69 6.91
CA ILE A 305 -7.07 -6.78 7.45
C ILE A 305 -6.51 -7.25 8.77
N ALA A 306 -7.31 -7.15 9.84
CA ALA A 306 -6.89 -7.55 11.17
C ALA A 306 -8.08 -7.96 12.05
N ASP A 307 -7.83 -8.82 13.03
CA ASP A 307 -8.78 -9.09 14.12
C ASP A 307 -8.73 -7.91 15.10
N LEU A 308 -9.64 -6.95 14.96
CA LEU A 308 -9.66 -5.72 15.74
C LEU A 308 -10.30 -5.92 17.10
N ASN A 309 -11.17 -6.92 17.23
CA ASN A 309 -12.00 -7.11 18.41
C ASN A 309 -11.61 -8.37 19.23
N ASN A 310 -10.58 -9.09 18.79
CA ASN A 310 -10.05 -10.34 19.37
C ASN A 310 -11.06 -11.49 19.37
N ASP A 311 -11.88 -11.61 18.33
CA ASP A 311 -12.82 -12.73 18.15
C ASP A 311 -12.34 -13.78 17.15
N VAL A 312 -11.13 -13.62 16.64
CA VAL A 312 -10.47 -14.49 15.65
C VAL A 312 -11.14 -14.45 14.27
N TRP A 313 -12.00 -13.47 14.00
CA TRP A 313 -12.53 -13.18 12.66
C TRP A 313 -11.98 -11.83 12.20
N PRO A 314 -11.23 -11.79 11.10
CA PRO A 314 -10.60 -10.55 10.70
C PRO A 314 -11.63 -9.56 10.12
N GLU A 315 -11.48 -8.29 10.50
CA GLU A 315 -12.13 -7.13 9.91
C GLU A 315 -11.31 -6.55 8.76
N ILE A 316 -11.99 -5.86 7.84
CA ILE A 316 -11.37 -5.19 6.70
C ILE A 316 -11.58 -3.69 6.85
N TYR A 317 -10.50 -2.91 6.85
CA TYR A 317 -10.56 -1.45 6.82
C TYR A 317 -10.03 -0.94 5.48
N ALA A 318 -10.86 -0.23 4.71
CA ALA A 318 -10.44 0.39 3.45
C ALA A 318 -10.47 1.92 3.54
N THR A 319 -9.40 2.55 3.06
CA THR A 319 -9.18 3.99 3.10
C THR A 319 -9.59 4.68 1.80
N GLU A 320 -10.00 5.93 1.90
CA GLU A 320 -10.47 6.78 0.80
C GLU A 320 -9.78 8.16 0.86
N MET A 321 -9.74 8.88 -0.25
CA MET A 321 -9.30 10.27 -0.35
C MET A 321 -10.34 11.28 0.18
N THR A 322 -11.15 10.90 1.17
CA THR A 322 -12.12 11.82 1.77
C THR A 322 -11.39 12.96 2.47
N ALA A 323 -11.73 14.19 2.10
CA ALA A 323 -11.11 15.36 2.70
C ALA A 323 -11.38 15.42 4.21
N GLU A 324 -10.36 15.83 4.99
CA GLU A 324 -10.40 15.91 6.45
C GLU A 324 -11.52 16.83 6.98
N ASP A 325 -11.67 18.01 6.36
CA ASP A 325 -12.63 19.02 6.81
C ASP A 325 -13.84 19.19 5.87
N ASN A 326 -14.98 19.56 6.47
CA ASN A 326 -16.25 19.74 5.78
C ASN A 326 -16.20 20.85 4.70
N ALA A 327 -15.38 21.88 4.88
CA ALA A 327 -15.28 22.98 3.92
C ALA A 327 -14.60 22.51 2.61
N ARG A 328 -13.55 21.70 2.73
CA ARG A 328 -12.85 21.07 1.62
C ARG A 328 -13.71 20.01 0.97
N GLN A 329 -14.43 19.19 1.75
CA GLN A 329 -15.40 18.24 1.20
C GLN A 329 -16.42 18.94 0.29
N LYS A 330 -17.07 20.02 0.78
CA LYS A 330 -18.06 20.78 0.01
C LYS A 330 -17.53 21.49 -1.24
N THR A 331 -16.21 21.69 -1.35
CA THR A 331 -15.60 22.42 -2.47
C THR A 331 -14.84 21.52 -3.45
N LYS A 332 -14.56 20.26 -3.08
CA LYS A 332 -13.69 19.36 -3.85
C LYS A 332 -14.30 17.99 -4.15
N VAL A 333 -15.25 17.52 -3.34
CA VAL A 333 -15.90 16.22 -3.56
C VAL A 333 -17.04 16.40 -4.57
N LEU A 334 -17.05 15.55 -5.59
CA LEU A 334 -18.18 15.40 -6.50
C LEU A 334 -19.01 14.22 -6.01
N PHE A 335 -20.22 14.50 -5.52
CA PHE A 335 -21.17 13.46 -5.16
C PHE A 335 -21.97 13.07 -6.40
N ASP A 336 -22.21 11.77 -6.56
CA ASP A 336 -23.13 11.29 -7.58
C ASP A 336 -24.54 11.85 -7.33
N THR A 337 -25.23 12.23 -8.41
CA THR A 337 -26.68 12.39 -8.33
C THR A 337 -27.33 11.03 -8.15
N TRP A 338 -28.56 11.00 -7.65
CA TRP A 338 -29.33 9.76 -7.50
C TRP A 338 -29.40 8.95 -8.81
N GLU A 339 -29.57 9.61 -9.96
CA GLU A 339 -29.61 8.94 -11.25
C GLU A 339 -28.26 8.31 -11.61
N THR A 340 -27.15 9.00 -11.32
CA THR A 340 -25.80 8.48 -11.58
C THR A 340 -25.51 7.28 -10.70
N TYR A 341 -25.83 7.37 -9.41
CA TYR A 341 -25.69 6.28 -8.44
C TYR A 341 -26.49 5.04 -8.88
N ARG A 342 -27.79 5.19 -9.14
CA ARG A 342 -28.65 4.09 -9.59
C ARG A 342 -28.16 3.47 -10.90
N LYS A 343 -27.60 4.28 -11.80
CA LYS A 343 -27.02 3.77 -13.04
C LYS A 343 -25.75 2.96 -12.79
N LYS A 344 -24.85 3.40 -11.89
CA LYS A 344 -23.66 2.63 -11.49
C LYS A 344 -24.04 1.28 -10.88
N GLU A 345 -24.96 1.30 -9.91
CA GLU A 345 -25.46 0.11 -9.21
C GLU A 345 -26.02 -0.91 -10.22
N THR A 346 -26.98 -0.48 -11.06
CA THR A 346 -27.60 -1.37 -12.07
C THR A 346 -26.64 -1.80 -13.19
N SER A 347 -25.49 -1.15 -13.31
CA SER A 347 -24.39 -1.50 -14.21
C SER A 347 -23.31 -2.37 -13.55
N GLY A 348 -23.53 -2.93 -12.36
CA GLY A 348 -22.60 -3.89 -11.71
C GLY A 348 -21.38 -3.26 -11.05
N TYR A 349 -21.51 -2.00 -10.59
CA TYR A 349 -20.47 -1.29 -9.83
C TYR A 349 -20.81 -1.19 -8.35
N PHE A 350 -21.82 -1.92 -7.88
CA PHE A 350 -22.16 -2.07 -6.47
C PHE A 350 -22.45 -0.74 -5.73
N HIS A 351 -22.64 -0.81 -4.41
CA HIS A 351 -22.92 0.35 -3.56
C HIS A 351 -21.60 0.99 -3.08
N GLN A 352 -21.15 2.03 -3.77
CA GLN A 352 -19.89 2.72 -3.53
C GLN A 352 -20.08 4.13 -2.98
N PHE A 353 -19.29 4.53 -1.98
CA PHE A 353 -19.36 5.86 -1.36
C PHE A 353 -17.97 6.44 -1.07
N THR A 354 -17.80 7.77 -1.21
CA THR A 354 -16.52 8.46 -0.94
C THR A 354 -16.26 8.64 0.57
N ARG A 355 -16.01 7.52 1.26
CA ARG A 355 -15.65 7.46 2.68
C ARG A 355 -14.77 6.25 2.96
N ASN A 356 -13.96 6.34 4.02
CA ASN A 356 -13.36 5.14 4.61
C ASN A 356 -14.48 4.20 5.05
N VAL A 357 -14.23 2.90 4.96
CA VAL A 357 -15.18 1.86 5.41
C VAL A 357 -14.46 0.90 6.35
N LEU A 358 -15.11 0.58 7.46
CA LEU A 358 -14.72 -0.50 8.35
C LEU A 358 -15.76 -1.61 8.22
N GLN A 359 -15.36 -2.73 7.61
CA GLN A 359 -16.17 -3.92 7.44
C GLN A 359 -15.97 -4.83 8.66
N LEU A 360 -16.93 -4.80 9.59
CA LEU A 360 -16.99 -5.68 10.75
C LEU A 360 -17.44 -7.08 10.32
N ASN A 361 -16.68 -8.13 10.68
CA ASN A 361 -17.01 -9.50 10.30
C ASN A 361 -18.14 -10.07 11.16
N ASN A 362 -19.25 -10.47 10.55
CA ASN A 362 -20.43 -10.99 11.27
C ASN A 362 -20.36 -12.50 11.57
N ARG A 363 -19.27 -13.18 11.20
CA ARG A 363 -19.03 -14.61 11.47
C ARG A 363 -20.05 -15.56 10.82
N ASN A 364 -20.69 -15.10 9.76
CA ASN A 364 -21.74 -15.83 9.06
C ASN A 364 -21.64 -15.70 7.53
N GLY A 365 -20.44 -15.36 7.03
CA GLY A 365 -20.21 -15.08 5.60
C GLY A 365 -20.72 -13.70 5.17
N SER A 366 -20.79 -12.74 6.09
CA SER A 366 -21.13 -11.35 5.78
C SER A 366 -20.37 -10.38 6.66
N PHE A 367 -20.33 -9.12 6.23
CA PHE A 367 -19.76 -7.99 6.94
C PHE A 367 -20.80 -6.89 7.14
N SER A 368 -20.57 -6.04 8.13
CA SER A 368 -21.31 -4.81 8.36
C SER A 368 -20.39 -3.61 8.34
N GLU A 369 -20.76 -2.59 7.57
CA GLU A 369 -20.07 -1.29 7.61
C GLU A 369 -20.43 -0.57 8.92
N ILE A 370 -19.43 -0.14 9.70
CA ILE A 370 -19.60 0.46 11.04
C ILE A 370 -18.88 1.80 11.25
#